data_AF-A0A0D6SB28-F1
#
_entry.id   AF-A0A0D6SB28-F1
#
_cell.length_a   1.000
_cell.length_b   1.000
_cell.length_c   1.000
_cell.angle_alpha   90.00
_cell.angle_beta   90.00
_cell.angle_gamma   90.00
#
_symmetry.space_group_name_H-M   'P 1'
#
loop_
_entity.id
_entity.type
_entity.pdbx_description
1 polymer ?
#
loop_
_entity_poly.entity_id
_entity_poly.type
_entity_poly.pdbx_seq_one_letter_code
_entity_poly.pdbx_strand_id
1 'polypeptide(L)'
;MRPTSRLVASLVLCALTGQAHAWSQPTHKNIVKDALAYMNSPYATEEMRQAYAFYVGAAGSEAKAGEILGQAAYDVDDFRDTRLGGWWVGYEYAPVWNAAAKLVNYTSYWHFLNMGRQGDAHGNPHGGYDYRYHKVDGTIADVDWYAKVYLYNRELKREDFDTTEAHYRRGSRSNWQEHYGDFQTAAFQPIDNLAGYWFDQFRAAPSLQTIGYALHATGDVAQPHHVWITSANGHVSWEGWVDDHYASEKLNDPTAVANLISRYDPARSIRELLTQTGQVAYAHPEPLYDTSYATRLRVARELIPESIALTVTVLTKGARSFNARESL
;
A
#
# COMPACT_ATOMS: atom_id res chain seq x y z
N MET A 1 -16.86 42.57 50.32
CA MET A 1 -16.27 43.45 49.31
C MET A 1 -15.35 42.61 48.41
N ARG A 2 -15.63 42.67 47.10
CA ARG A 2 -14.87 42.35 45.87
C ARG A 2 -13.35 42.05 45.97
N PRO A 3 -12.73 41.43 44.93
CA PRO A 3 -12.90 40.07 44.36
C PRO A 3 -11.49 39.52 43.91
N THR A 4 -11.42 38.69 42.84
CA THR A 4 -10.24 38.21 42.06
C THR A 4 -9.71 36.82 42.47
N SER A 5 -9.51 35.83 41.59
CA SER A 5 -9.51 35.75 40.12
C SER A 5 -9.97 34.36 39.66
N ARG A 6 -10.88 34.31 38.68
CA ARG A 6 -11.15 33.10 37.88
C ARG A 6 -10.09 33.00 36.80
N LEU A 7 -9.30 31.93 36.80
CA LEU A 7 -8.46 31.55 35.67
C LEU A 7 -9.32 30.74 34.71
N VAL A 8 -9.85 31.42 33.69
CA VAL A 8 -10.42 30.78 32.49
C VAL A 8 -9.24 30.58 31.54
N ALA A 9 -8.72 29.35 31.48
CA ALA A 9 -7.83 28.94 30.42
C ALA A 9 -8.68 28.41 29.26
N SER A 10 -8.94 29.26 28.28
CA SER A 10 -9.55 28.89 27.00
C SER A 10 -8.56 28.06 26.20
N LEU A 11 -8.70 26.73 26.23
CA LEU A 11 -8.06 25.82 25.28
C LEU A 11 -8.95 25.75 24.03
N VAL A 12 -8.71 26.65 23.07
CA VAL A 12 -9.14 26.45 21.69
C VAL A 12 -8.14 25.48 21.08
N LEU A 13 -8.43 24.18 21.19
CA LEU A 13 -7.73 23.15 20.43
C LEU A 13 -8.53 22.93 19.14
N CYS A 14 -8.08 23.56 18.06
CA CYS A 14 -8.49 23.16 16.71
C CYS A 14 -7.95 21.75 16.44
N ALA A 15 -8.73 20.73 16.81
CA ALA A 15 -8.47 19.35 16.45
C ALA A 15 -8.86 19.13 14.99
N LEU A 16 -7.96 19.52 14.07
CA LEU A 16 -7.93 18.92 12.74
C LEU A 16 -7.33 17.52 12.92
N THR A 17 -8.18 16.54 13.18
CA THR A 17 -7.82 15.12 13.22
C THR A 17 -7.68 14.62 11.78
N GLY A 18 -6.58 15.01 11.13
CA GLY A 18 -6.12 14.32 9.93
C GLY A 18 -5.71 12.91 10.33
N GLN A 19 -6.43 11.91 9.85
CA GLN A 19 -6.06 10.52 10.08
C GLN A 19 -4.76 10.25 9.31
N ALA A 20 -3.73 9.86 10.04
CA ALA A 20 -2.46 9.42 9.47
C ALA A 20 -2.66 8.06 8.79
N HIS A 21 -2.57 8.01 7.46
CA HIS A 21 -2.74 6.79 6.68
C HIS A 21 -1.50 6.55 5.82
N ALA A 22 -1.00 5.31 5.86
CA ALA A 22 -0.12 4.73 4.85
C ALA A 22 -0.58 5.18 3.46
N TRP A 23 0.31 5.61 2.56
CA TRP A 23 0.09 6.33 1.30
C TRP A 23 -1.38 6.62 1.02
N SER A 24 -1.92 7.58 1.79
CA SER A 24 -3.30 7.58 2.28
C SER A 24 -4.34 6.81 1.45
N GLN A 25 -5.30 6.12 2.09
CA GLN A 25 -6.41 5.48 1.38
C GLN A 25 -7.00 6.33 0.20
N PRO A 26 -7.20 7.67 0.33
CA PRO A 26 -7.52 8.54 -0.80
C PRO A 26 -6.51 8.52 -1.98
N THR A 27 -5.22 8.48 -1.70
CA THR A 27 -4.18 8.41 -2.72
C THR A 27 -4.24 7.11 -3.52
N HIS A 28 -4.41 5.94 -2.89
CA HIS A 28 -4.64 4.68 -3.62
C HIS A 28 -5.84 4.78 -4.56
N LYS A 29 -6.95 5.35 -4.07
CA LYS A 29 -8.16 5.58 -4.87
C LYS A 29 -7.89 6.52 -6.05
N ASN A 30 -7.14 7.59 -5.84
CA ASN A 30 -6.82 8.55 -6.89
C ASN A 30 -5.91 7.95 -7.97
N ILE A 31 -4.88 7.19 -7.59
CA ILE A 31 -4.01 6.47 -8.54
C ILE A 31 -4.82 5.56 -9.46
N VAL A 32 -5.79 4.80 -8.91
CA VAL A 32 -6.66 3.93 -9.70
C VAL A 32 -7.57 4.71 -10.65
N LYS A 33 -8.15 5.80 -10.19
CA LYS A 33 -9.00 6.68 -11.03
C LYS A 33 -8.19 7.31 -12.15
N ASP A 34 -6.97 7.77 -11.86
CA ASP A 34 -6.08 8.37 -12.85
C ASP A 34 -5.58 7.34 -13.86
N ALA A 35 -5.33 6.09 -13.44
CA ALA A 35 -5.01 5.01 -14.35
C ALA A 35 -6.16 4.72 -15.34
N LEU A 36 -7.41 4.67 -14.87
CA LEU A 36 -8.58 4.52 -15.76
C LEU A 36 -8.70 5.71 -16.73
N ALA A 37 -8.55 6.94 -16.23
CA ALA A 37 -8.58 8.13 -17.08
C ALA A 37 -7.47 8.11 -18.13
N TYR A 38 -6.26 7.70 -17.75
CA TYR A 38 -5.12 7.54 -18.66
C TYR A 38 -5.43 6.53 -19.77
N MET A 39 -6.06 5.40 -19.46
CA MET A 39 -6.42 4.36 -20.43
C MET A 39 -7.45 4.80 -21.48
N ASN A 40 -8.13 5.94 -21.27
CA ASN A 40 -9.02 6.59 -22.23
C ASN A 40 -8.45 7.90 -22.81
N SER A 41 -7.18 8.20 -22.54
CA SER A 41 -6.53 9.44 -22.98
C SER A 41 -5.96 9.33 -24.40
N PRO A 42 -5.52 10.46 -25.01
CA PRO A 42 -4.77 10.44 -26.27
C PRO A 42 -3.47 9.63 -26.22
N TYR A 43 -2.90 9.41 -25.04
CA TYR A 43 -1.68 8.61 -24.84
C TYR A 43 -1.93 7.11 -24.80
N ALA A 44 -3.19 6.68 -24.63
CA ALA A 44 -3.53 5.28 -24.53
C ALA A 44 -3.25 4.53 -25.83
N THR A 45 -2.70 3.33 -25.72
CA THR A 45 -2.67 2.37 -26.82
C THR A 45 -4.07 1.81 -27.07
N GLU A 46 -4.28 1.15 -28.21
CA GLU A 46 -5.54 0.48 -28.51
C GLU A 46 -5.91 -0.55 -27.44
N GLU A 47 -4.93 -1.28 -26.96
CA GLU A 47 -5.15 -2.31 -25.95
C GLU A 47 -5.51 -1.74 -24.57
N MET A 48 -4.89 -0.61 -24.19
CA MET A 48 -5.30 0.12 -22.99
C MET A 48 -6.75 0.60 -23.12
N ARG A 49 -7.17 1.08 -24.30
CA ARG A 49 -8.56 1.46 -24.56
C ARG A 49 -9.53 0.28 -24.49
N GLN A 50 -9.13 -0.89 -24.97
CA GLN A 50 -9.92 -2.13 -24.84
C GLN A 50 -10.07 -2.54 -23.38
N ALA A 51 -8.98 -2.48 -22.60
CA ALA A 51 -9.03 -2.74 -21.17
C ALA A 51 -9.90 -1.72 -20.43
N TYR A 52 -9.82 -0.44 -20.78
CA TYR A 52 -10.73 0.59 -20.28
C TYR A 52 -12.20 0.23 -20.58
N ALA A 53 -12.52 -0.12 -21.82
CA ALA A 53 -13.87 -0.52 -22.22
C ALA A 53 -14.38 -1.74 -21.45
N PHE A 54 -13.51 -2.71 -21.14
CA PHE A 54 -13.85 -3.87 -20.31
C PHE A 54 -14.31 -3.45 -18.91
N TYR A 55 -13.52 -2.63 -18.20
CA TYR A 55 -13.85 -2.21 -16.84
C TYR A 55 -15.02 -1.23 -16.79
N VAL A 56 -15.06 -0.27 -17.71
CA VAL A 56 -16.14 0.73 -17.81
C VAL A 56 -17.46 0.10 -18.24
N GLY A 57 -17.42 -0.84 -19.19
CA GLY A 57 -18.59 -1.62 -19.59
C GLY A 57 -19.18 -2.43 -18.44
N ALA A 58 -18.32 -3.07 -17.63
CA ALA A 58 -18.76 -3.82 -16.45
C ALA A 58 -19.38 -2.92 -15.36
N ALA A 59 -18.90 -1.69 -15.21
CA ALA A 59 -19.44 -0.73 -14.24
C ALA A 59 -20.68 0.03 -14.73
N GLY A 60 -20.80 0.20 -16.05
CA GLY A 60 -21.80 1.03 -16.73
C GLY A 60 -21.38 2.49 -16.97
N SER A 61 -20.30 2.97 -16.33
CA SER A 61 -19.70 4.29 -16.59
C SER A 61 -18.30 4.40 -16.02
N GLU A 62 -17.49 5.32 -16.53
CA GLU A 62 -16.13 5.58 -16.02
C GLU A 62 -16.14 6.00 -14.56
N ALA A 63 -17.03 6.92 -14.19
CA ALA A 63 -17.16 7.39 -12.81
C ALA A 63 -17.45 6.23 -11.85
N LYS A 64 -18.32 5.29 -12.24
CA LYS A 64 -18.66 4.13 -11.42
C LYS A 64 -17.54 3.08 -11.40
N ALA A 65 -16.84 2.88 -12.52
CA ALA A 65 -15.67 2.00 -12.56
C ALA A 65 -14.57 2.51 -11.64
N GLY A 66 -14.23 3.79 -11.74
CA GLY A 66 -13.23 4.45 -10.89
C GLY A 66 -13.62 4.43 -9.42
N GLU A 67 -14.91 4.60 -9.10
CA GLU A 67 -15.38 4.49 -7.72
C GLU A 67 -15.23 3.06 -7.18
N ILE A 68 -15.69 2.04 -7.91
CA ILE A 68 -15.62 0.64 -7.40
C ILE A 68 -14.16 0.16 -7.31
N LEU A 69 -13.37 0.37 -8.37
CA LEU A 69 -11.97 -0.06 -8.41
C LEU A 69 -11.14 0.69 -7.37
N GLY A 70 -11.29 2.02 -7.32
CA GLY A 70 -10.55 2.86 -6.39
C GLY A 70 -10.98 2.65 -4.94
N GLN A 71 -12.27 2.41 -4.68
CA GLN A 71 -12.74 2.08 -3.32
C GLN A 71 -12.23 0.70 -2.88
N ALA A 72 -12.19 -0.28 -3.78
CA ALA A 72 -11.59 -1.57 -3.44
C ALA A 72 -10.11 -1.42 -3.07
N ALA A 73 -9.33 -0.63 -3.81
CA ALA A 73 -7.93 -0.34 -3.46
C ALA A 73 -7.78 0.44 -2.14
N TYR A 74 -8.71 1.36 -1.85
CA TYR A 74 -8.81 2.11 -0.59
C TYR A 74 -9.08 1.18 0.61
N ASP A 75 -9.94 0.18 0.43
CA ASP A 75 -10.43 -0.68 1.52
C ASP A 75 -9.36 -1.68 2.02
N VAL A 76 -8.27 -1.90 1.27
CA VAL A 76 -7.22 -2.86 1.64
C VAL A 76 -6.48 -2.46 2.92
N ASP A 77 -6.34 -1.17 3.23
CA ASP A 77 -5.76 -0.71 4.52
C ASP A 77 -6.52 -1.25 5.74
N ASP A 78 -7.81 -1.56 5.57
CA ASP A 78 -8.73 -2.01 6.62
C ASP A 78 -9.12 -3.49 6.49
N PHE A 79 -8.35 -4.25 5.69
CA PHE A 79 -8.60 -5.66 5.45
C PHE A 79 -8.61 -6.50 6.72
N ARG A 80 -9.71 -7.24 6.91
CA ARG A 80 -9.84 -8.14 8.07
C ARG A 80 -9.02 -9.42 7.93
N ASP A 81 -8.62 -9.77 6.72
CA ASP A 81 -7.81 -10.95 6.41
C ASP A 81 -6.29 -10.67 6.50
N THR A 82 -5.90 -9.40 6.59
CA THR A 82 -4.52 -8.96 6.87
C THR A 82 -4.35 -8.41 8.28
N ARG A 83 -5.43 -8.33 9.08
CA ARG A 83 -5.33 -7.96 10.49
C ARG A 83 -4.56 -9.03 11.26
N LEU A 84 -3.98 -8.62 12.38
CA LEU A 84 -3.35 -9.53 13.31
C LEU A 84 -3.86 -9.22 14.70
N GLY A 85 -3.98 -10.23 15.55
CA GLY A 85 -4.23 -10.04 16.98
C GLY A 85 -3.29 -10.89 17.81
N GLY A 86 -3.13 -10.53 19.08
CA GLY A 86 -2.44 -11.37 20.05
C GLY A 86 -3.39 -12.43 20.61
N TRP A 87 -2.90 -13.65 20.83
CA TRP A 87 -3.75 -14.77 21.27
C TRP A 87 -4.46 -14.54 22.62
N TRP A 88 -3.85 -13.79 23.55
CA TRP A 88 -4.40 -13.52 24.89
C TRP A 88 -5.01 -12.11 25.06
N VAL A 89 -4.60 -11.13 24.23
CA VAL A 89 -5.11 -9.74 24.27
C VAL A 89 -6.21 -9.46 23.24
N GLY A 90 -6.36 -10.31 22.22
CA GLY A 90 -7.26 -10.06 21.11
C GLY A 90 -6.70 -9.04 20.11
N TYR A 91 -7.61 -8.31 19.44
CA TYR A 91 -7.28 -7.28 18.46
C TYR A 91 -7.26 -5.92 19.18
N GLU A 92 -6.09 -5.50 19.66
CA GLU A 92 -5.94 -4.21 20.33
C GLU A 92 -5.37 -3.15 19.37
N TYR A 93 -5.93 -1.94 19.42
CA TYR A 93 -5.21 -0.75 18.95
C TYR A 93 -4.21 -0.36 20.03
N ALA A 94 -2.95 -0.07 19.66
CA ALA A 94 -1.99 0.40 20.64
C ALA A 94 -2.53 1.70 21.28
N PRO A 95 -2.52 1.85 22.62
CA PRO A 95 -3.05 3.01 23.34
C PRO A 95 -2.13 4.23 23.26
N VAL A 96 -1.44 4.41 22.12
CA VAL A 96 -0.57 5.55 21.87
C VAL A 96 -1.45 6.71 21.42
N TRP A 97 -1.48 7.80 22.19
CA TRP A 97 -2.33 8.96 21.90
C TRP A 97 -2.13 9.50 20.46
N ASN A 98 -3.23 9.65 19.68
CA ASN A 98 -3.29 10.10 18.28
C ASN A 98 -2.57 9.20 17.25
N ALA A 99 -2.40 9.68 16.00
CA ALA A 99 -1.92 9.04 14.76
C ALA A 99 -1.15 7.70 14.84
N ALA A 100 -0.29 7.50 15.85
CA ALA A 100 0.38 6.24 16.12
C ALA A 100 -0.57 5.06 16.42
N ALA A 101 -1.75 5.28 17.02
CA ALA A 101 -2.71 4.20 17.28
C ALA A 101 -3.23 3.51 15.99
N LYS A 102 -3.26 4.22 14.86
CA LYS A 102 -3.63 3.67 13.55
C LYS A 102 -2.48 3.00 12.82
N LEU A 103 -1.25 3.46 13.04
CA LEU A 103 -0.04 2.86 12.45
C LEU A 103 0.36 1.54 13.12
N VAL A 104 -0.06 1.35 14.37
CA VAL A 104 -0.03 0.05 15.05
C VAL A 104 -1.35 -0.71 14.83
N ASN A 105 -2.13 -0.35 13.79
CA ASN A 105 -3.13 -1.27 13.27
C ASN A 105 -2.39 -2.40 12.58
N TYR A 106 -2.72 -3.63 12.93
CA TYR A 106 -1.95 -4.80 12.53
C TYR A 106 -1.98 -5.08 11.03
N THR A 107 -2.92 -4.51 10.27
CA THR A 107 -2.91 -4.51 8.79
C THR A 107 -1.70 -3.79 8.22
N SER A 108 -1.12 -2.83 8.96
CA SER A 108 0.03 -2.01 8.52
C SER A 108 1.24 -2.85 8.11
N TYR A 109 1.44 -4.04 8.68
CA TYR A 109 2.58 -4.91 8.36
C TYR A 109 2.48 -5.65 7.01
N TRP A 110 1.33 -5.54 6.34
CA TRP A 110 1.10 -6.16 5.02
C TRP A 110 1.48 -5.29 3.83
N HIS A 111 1.76 -4.01 4.03
CA HIS A 111 2.04 -3.04 2.96
C HIS A 111 3.45 -3.13 2.36
N PHE A 112 4.30 -3.99 2.93
CA PHE A 112 5.74 -3.94 2.73
C PHE A 112 6.25 -4.88 1.63
N LEU A 113 7.29 -4.43 0.93
CA LEU A 113 8.10 -5.25 0.01
C LEU A 113 9.59 -4.96 0.25
N ASN A 114 10.31 -5.87 0.89
CA ASN A 114 11.69 -5.65 1.33
C ASN A 114 12.66 -5.69 0.15
N MET A 115 12.96 -4.50 -0.38
CA MET A 115 13.92 -4.33 -1.46
C MET A 115 15.38 -4.29 -0.95
N GLY A 116 15.58 -4.18 0.36
CA GLY A 116 16.89 -4.18 0.99
C GLY A 116 17.56 -5.55 1.10
N ARG A 117 16.85 -6.64 0.76
CA ARG A 117 17.32 -8.02 0.83
C ARG A 117 16.73 -8.86 -0.32
N GLN A 118 17.55 -9.79 -0.83
CA GLN A 118 17.10 -10.90 -1.68
C GLN A 118 16.78 -12.14 -0.83
N GLY A 119 15.66 -12.79 -1.12
CA GLY A 119 15.14 -13.95 -0.40
C GLY A 119 14.53 -13.58 0.95
N ASP A 120 13.49 -14.31 1.36
CA ASP A 120 12.93 -14.25 2.72
C ASP A 120 12.83 -15.62 3.39
N ALA A 121 12.34 -15.65 4.63
CA ALA A 121 12.15 -16.89 5.41
C ALA A 121 11.11 -17.84 4.79
N HIS A 122 10.28 -17.37 3.87
CA HIS A 122 9.23 -18.15 3.21
C HIS A 122 9.64 -18.67 1.84
N GLY A 123 10.80 -18.25 1.33
CA GLY A 123 11.27 -18.58 -0.02
C GLY A 123 10.73 -17.66 -1.12
N ASN A 124 10.19 -16.49 -0.77
CA ASN A 124 9.88 -15.44 -1.73
C ASN A 124 11.19 -14.75 -2.19
N PRO A 125 11.25 -14.17 -3.40
CA PRO A 125 12.40 -13.38 -3.85
C PRO A 125 12.67 -12.14 -3.00
N HIS A 126 11.62 -11.56 -2.41
CA HIS A 126 11.67 -10.43 -1.47
C HIS A 126 10.68 -10.70 -0.33
N GLY A 127 10.99 -10.25 0.89
CA GLY A 127 10.13 -10.44 2.06
C GLY A 127 9.16 -9.29 2.29
N GLY A 128 8.21 -9.46 3.22
CA GLY A 128 7.39 -8.34 3.73
C GLY A 128 8.08 -7.60 4.87
N TYR A 129 7.28 -7.10 5.80
CA TYR A 129 7.79 -6.54 7.05
C TYR A 129 8.56 -7.61 7.84
N ASP A 130 9.71 -7.22 8.37
CA ASP A 130 10.48 -8.03 9.30
C ASP A 130 11.37 -7.08 10.11
N TYR A 131 11.03 -6.92 11.38
CA TYR A 131 11.70 -5.97 12.26
C TYR A 131 13.21 -6.22 12.37
N ARG A 132 13.67 -7.47 12.17
CA ARG A 132 15.11 -7.81 12.21
C ARG A 132 15.90 -7.19 11.05
N TYR A 133 15.21 -6.84 9.97
CA TYR A 133 15.81 -6.29 8.75
C TYR A 133 15.40 -4.84 8.48
N HIS A 134 14.70 -4.20 9.42
CA HIS A 134 14.51 -2.76 9.40
C HIS A 134 15.89 -2.08 9.32
N LYS A 135 16.07 -1.18 8.35
CA LYS A 135 17.37 -0.53 8.05
C LYS A 135 17.47 0.89 8.57
N VAL A 136 16.43 1.42 9.20
CA VAL A 136 16.33 2.86 9.45
C VAL A 136 15.94 3.11 10.89
N ASP A 137 16.95 3.11 11.77
CA ASP A 137 16.78 3.38 13.19
C ASP A 137 15.92 4.64 13.38
N GLY A 138 14.69 4.46 13.88
CA GLY A 138 13.87 5.59 14.24
C GLY A 138 14.36 6.21 15.56
N THR A 139 13.95 7.46 15.78
CA THR A 139 14.22 8.18 17.03
C THR A 139 13.35 7.66 18.19
N ILE A 140 13.38 8.27 19.38
CA ILE A 140 12.58 7.85 20.56
C ILE A 140 11.04 7.86 20.31
N ALA A 141 10.58 8.38 19.17
CA ALA A 141 9.19 8.33 18.69
C ALA A 141 8.95 7.30 17.55
N ASP A 142 9.85 6.33 17.38
CA ASP A 142 9.79 5.30 16.35
C ASP A 142 8.60 4.36 16.57
N VAL A 143 7.67 4.36 15.62
CA VAL A 143 6.49 3.48 15.63
C VAL A 143 6.89 2.01 15.56
N ASP A 144 7.96 1.67 14.85
CA ASP A 144 8.49 0.30 14.81
C ASP A 144 9.06 -0.09 16.17
N TRP A 145 9.73 0.82 16.87
CA TRP A 145 10.17 0.60 18.24
C TRP A 145 8.99 0.46 19.20
N TYR A 146 7.98 1.32 19.10
CA TYR A 146 6.78 1.22 19.92
C TYR A 146 6.03 -0.08 19.65
N ALA A 147 5.88 -0.48 18.40
CA ALA A 147 5.32 -1.76 18.01
C ALA A 147 6.13 -2.90 18.61
N LYS A 148 7.45 -2.88 18.50
CA LYS A 148 8.34 -3.89 19.10
C LYS A 148 8.15 -4.00 20.61
N VAL A 149 8.07 -2.87 21.33
CA VAL A 149 7.89 -2.85 22.79
C VAL A 149 6.48 -3.28 23.18
N TYR A 150 5.46 -2.76 22.50
CA TYR A 150 4.07 -3.07 22.78
C TYR A 150 3.75 -4.53 22.48
N LEU A 151 4.24 -5.02 21.35
CA LEU A 151 4.06 -6.39 20.85
C LEU A 151 5.13 -7.35 21.37
N TYR A 152 5.88 -6.97 22.42
CA TYR A 152 6.91 -7.82 23.00
C TYR A 152 6.34 -9.14 23.53
N ASN A 153 6.94 -10.27 23.16
CA ASN A 153 6.48 -11.63 23.50
C ASN A 153 5.00 -11.88 23.13
N ARG A 154 4.47 -11.19 22.11
CA ARG A 154 3.12 -11.45 21.62
C ARG A 154 3.17 -12.44 20.47
N GLU A 155 2.59 -13.62 20.69
CA GLU A 155 2.33 -14.56 19.61
C GLU A 155 1.09 -14.12 18.83
N LEU A 156 1.16 -14.22 17.50
CA LEU A 156 0.03 -13.93 16.63
C LEU A 156 -1.03 -15.01 16.73
N LYS A 157 -2.29 -14.60 16.66
CA LYS A 157 -3.43 -15.51 16.59
C LYS A 157 -3.29 -16.50 15.44
N ARG A 158 -3.58 -17.76 15.75
CA ARG A 158 -3.54 -18.85 14.78
C ARG A 158 -4.52 -18.64 13.61
N GLU A 159 -5.70 -18.09 13.88
CA GLU A 159 -6.72 -17.79 12.86
C GLU A 159 -6.24 -16.79 11.79
N ASP A 160 -5.50 -15.76 12.19
CA ASP A 160 -4.94 -14.76 11.26
C ASP A 160 -3.81 -15.38 10.43
N PHE A 161 -2.98 -16.24 11.05
CA PHE A 161 -1.98 -17.02 10.35
C PHE A 161 -2.60 -17.98 9.32
N ASP A 162 -3.64 -18.73 9.70
CA ASP A 162 -4.25 -19.71 8.80
C ASP A 162 -4.89 -19.01 7.58
N THR A 163 -5.43 -17.80 7.78
CA THR A 163 -5.92 -16.94 6.69
C THR A 163 -4.77 -16.47 5.79
N THR A 164 -3.69 -15.97 6.39
CA THR A 164 -2.45 -15.59 5.68
C THR A 164 -1.89 -16.73 4.84
N GLU A 165 -1.80 -17.91 5.44
CA GLU A 165 -1.26 -19.09 4.78
C GLU A 165 -2.17 -19.56 3.65
N ALA A 166 -3.49 -19.46 3.79
CA ALA A 166 -4.44 -19.84 2.76
C ALA A 166 -4.45 -18.89 1.55
N HIS A 167 -4.37 -17.58 1.79
CA HIS A 167 -4.54 -16.57 0.73
C HIS A 167 -3.20 -16.06 0.17
N TYR A 168 -2.21 -15.85 1.03
CA TYR A 168 -1.04 -15.04 0.72
C TYR A 168 0.28 -15.82 0.72
N ARG A 169 0.26 -17.12 1.05
CA ARG A 169 1.40 -18.00 0.81
C ARG A 169 1.46 -18.43 -0.66
N ARG A 170 2.66 -18.41 -1.23
CA ARG A 170 2.95 -18.76 -2.63
C ARG A 170 4.17 -19.66 -2.78
N GLY A 171 3.95 -20.93 -3.13
CA GLY A 171 5.01 -21.85 -3.57
C GLY A 171 5.82 -22.56 -2.47
N SER A 172 5.49 -22.36 -1.20
CA SER A 172 6.02 -23.14 -0.06
C SER A 172 5.00 -23.13 1.08
N ARG A 173 5.41 -23.52 2.29
CA ARG A 173 4.59 -23.48 3.51
C ARG A 173 5.29 -22.65 4.59
N SER A 174 4.55 -21.78 5.27
CA SER A 174 5.06 -21.07 6.44
C SER A 174 4.98 -21.94 7.70
N ASN A 175 5.88 -21.70 8.65
CA ASN A 175 5.76 -22.26 10.00
C ASN A 175 5.20 -21.18 10.93
N TRP A 176 4.01 -21.43 11.49
CA TRP A 176 3.35 -20.46 12.37
C TRP A 176 4.21 -20.07 13.58
N GLN A 177 4.74 -21.05 14.33
CA GLN A 177 5.50 -20.74 15.53
C GLN A 177 6.82 -20.05 15.19
N GLU A 178 7.50 -20.51 14.15
CA GLU A 178 8.82 -19.99 13.75
C GLU A 178 8.74 -18.62 13.10
N HIS A 179 7.72 -18.37 12.27
CA HIS A 179 7.62 -17.13 11.50
C HIS A 179 6.64 -16.11 12.09
N TYR A 180 5.78 -16.50 13.02
CA TYR A 180 4.71 -15.65 13.58
C TYR A 180 4.46 -15.87 15.08
N GLY A 181 5.21 -16.75 15.74
CA GLY A 181 5.11 -17.02 17.17
C GLY A 181 5.69 -15.90 18.04
N ASP A 182 6.52 -15.03 17.47
CA ASP A 182 7.04 -13.85 18.15
C ASP A 182 7.13 -12.68 17.16
N PHE A 183 6.38 -11.61 17.44
CA PHE A 183 6.39 -10.41 16.62
C PHE A 183 7.80 -9.83 16.38
N GLN A 184 8.73 -9.96 17.35
CA GLN A 184 10.09 -9.43 17.22
C GLN A 184 10.91 -10.15 16.14
N THR A 185 10.51 -11.36 15.79
CA THR A 185 11.18 -12.19 14.78
C THR A 185 10.25 -12.56 13.63
N ALA A 186 9.05 -11.98 13.61
CA ALA A 186 8.05 -12.31 12.62
C ALA A 186 8.50 -11.90 11.22
N ALA A 187 8.37 -12.83 10.29
CA ALA A 187 8.60 -12.58 8.88
C ALA A 187 7.24 -12.52 8.19
N PHE A 188 6.80 -11.34 7.76
CA PHE A 188 5.53 -11.19 7.04
C PHE A 188 5.69 -11.58 5.57
N GLN A 189 4.61 -12.05 4.95
CA GLN A 189 4.61 -12.22 3.49
C GLN A 189 4.65 -10.83 2.83
N PRO A 190 5.32 -10.69 1.68
CA PRO A 190 5.35 -9.43 0.93
C PRO A 190 3.98 -9.04 0.33
N ILE A 191 3.74 -7.74 0.17
CA ILE A 191 2.51 -7.19 -0.44
C ILE A 191 2.27 -7.71 -1.88
N ASP A 192 3.32 -8.11 -2.59
CA ASP A 192 3.21 -8.67 -3.93
C ASP A 192 2.50 -10.05 -3.95
N ASN A 193 2.49 -10.78 -2.84
CA ASN A 193 1.69 -11.99 -2.68
C ASN A 193 0.19 -11.67 -2.56
N LEU A 194 -0.18 -10.61 -1.84
CA LEU A 194 -1.57 -10.11 -1.75
C LEU A 194 -2.06 -9.72 -3.15
N ALA A 195 -1.26 -8.94 -3.87
CA ALA A 195 -1.60 -8.53 -5.23
C ALA A 195 -1.76 -9.75 -6.16
N GLY A 196 -0.83 -10.70 -6.08
CA GLY A 196 -0.92 -11.95 -6.81
C GLY A 196 -2.21 -12.70 -6.51
N TYR A 197 -2.59 -12.84 -5.22
CA TYR A 197 -3.79 -13.56 -4.79
C TYR A 197 -5.04 -12.95 -5.38
N TRP A 198 -5.25 -11.67 -5.16
CA TRP A 198 -6.46 -10.99 -5.63
C TRP A 198 -6.52 -10.90 -7.16
N PHE A 199 -5.38 -10.79 -7.83
CA PHE A 199 -5.33 -10.88 -9.29
C PHE A 199 -5.71 -12.27 -9.81
N ASP A 200 -5.29 -13.35 -9.14
CA ASP A 200 -5.71 -14.71 -9.49
C ASP A 200 -7.20 -14.93 -9.20
N GLN A 201 -7.73 -14.40 -8.09
CA GLN A 201 -9.16 -14.43 -7.79
C GLN A 201 -9.97 -13.73 -8.89
N PHE A 202 -9.53 -12.54 -9.32
CA PHE A 202 -10.12 -11.83 -10.45
C PHE A 202 -10.10 -12.66 -11.74
N ARG A 203 -8.98 -13.32 -12.05
CA ARG A 203 -8.87 -14.19 -13.25
C ARG A 203 -9.80 -15.39 -13.20
N ALA A 204 -10.05 -15.93 -12.01
CA ALA A 204 -10.95 -17.06 -11.81
C ALA A 204 -12.42 -16.64 -11.90
N ALA A 205 -12.79 -15.53 -11.27
CA ALA A 205 -14.14 -14.97 -11.24
C ALA A 205 -14.09 -13.43 -11.29
N PRO A 206 -14.19 -12.82 -12.49
CA PRO A 206 -13.92 -11.40 -12.65
C PRO A 206 -14.95 -10.53 -11.92
N SER A 207 -14.44 -9.67 -11.03
CA SER A 207 -15.19 -8.56 -10.45
C SER A 207 -14.29 -7.33 -10.34
N LEU A 208 -14.85 -6.14 -10.46
CA LEU A 208 -14.10 -4.89 -10.27
C LEU A 208 -13.47 -4.83 -8.87
N GLN A 209 -14.14 -5.39 -7.87
CA GLN A 209 -13.66 -5.41 -6.50
C GLN A 209 -12.38 -6.26 -6.35
N THR A 210 -12.38 -7.49 -6.88
CA THR A 210 -11.23 -8.41 -6.74
C THR A 210 -9.97 -7.88 -7.41
N ILE A 211 -10.07 -7.29 -8.61
CA ILE A 211 -8.89 -6.65 -9.20
C ILE A 211 -8.51 -5.38 -8.44
N GLY A 212 -9.47 -4.58 -7.97
CA GLY A 212 -9.21 -3.37 -7.19
C GLY A 212 -8.36 -3.64 -5.94
N TYR A 213 -8.57 -4.78 -5.26
CA TYR A 213 -7.72 -5.22 -4.15
C TYR A 213 -6.27 -5.45 -4.56
N ALA A 214 -6.02 -5.98 -5.77
CA ALA A 214 -4.66 -6.11 -6.27
C ALA A 214 -4.02 -4.75 -6.63
N LEU A 215 -4.83 -3.74 -6.99
CA LEU A 215 -4.33 -2.40 -7.35
C LEU A 215 -3.83 -1.62 -6.13
N HIS A 216 -4.25 -1.97 -4.92
CA HIS A 216 -3.71 -1.37 -3.70
C HIS A 216 -2.17 -1.45 -3.68
N ALA A 217 -1.63 -2.63 -3.97
CA ALA A 217 -0.21 -2.90 -3.97
C ALA A 217 0.59 -2.06 -4.98
N THR A 218 -0.04 -1.59 -6.07
CA THR A 218 0.66 -0.74 -7.06
C THR A 218 0.97 0.64 -6.51
N GLY A 219 0.14 1.11 -5.57
CA GLY A 219 0.47 2.22 -4.68
C GLY A 219 1.64 1.80 -3.82
N ASP A 220 1.43 0.93 -2.85
CA ASP A 220 2.42 0.59 -1.81
C ASP A 220 3.85 0.36 -2.27
N VAL A 221 4.08 -0.37 -3.36
CA VAL A 221 5.46 -0.64 -3.79
C VAL A 221 6.19 0.58 -4.32
N ALA A 222 5.50 1.65 -4.69
CA ALA A 222 6.12 2.91 -5.06
C ALA A 222 6.47 3.77 -3.82
N GLN A 223 6.18 3.29 -2.59
CA GLN A 223 6.22 4.06 -1.35
C GLN A 223 7.59 3.79 -0.72
N PRO A 224 8.44 4.81 -0.54
CA PRO A 224 9.81 4.59 -0.04
C PRO A 224 9.87 3.84 1.30
N HIS A 225 9.13 4.27 2.31
CA HIS A 225 9.02 3.59 3.61
C HIS A 225 8.57 2.12 3.51
N HIS A 226 7.64 1.78 2.61
CA HIS A 226 7.15 0.41 2.42
C HIS A 226 8.19 -0.52 1.78
N VAL A 227 9.10 0.03 0.96
CA VAL A 227 10.18 -0.75 0.36
C VAL A 227 11.47 -0.77 1.19
N TRP A 228 11.62 0.21 2.08
CA TRP A 228 12.69 0.31 3.06
C TRP A 228 12.37 -0.35 4.41
N ILE A 229 11.16 -0.92 4.57
CA ILE A 229 10.71 -1.66 5.76
C ILE A 229 10.78 -0.79 7.02
N THR A 230 10.09 0.35 7.00
CA THR A 230 9.99 1.24 8.16
C THR A 230 8.59 1.84 8.26
N SER A 231 7.98 1.82 9.45
CA SER A 231 6.81 2.63 9.79
C SER A 231 7.17 4.00 10.38
N ALA A 232 8.47 4.28 10.50
CA ALA A 232 9.04 5.46 11.13
C ALA A 232 9.57 6.49 10.11
N ASN A 233 10.36 7.45 10.60
CA ASN A 233 11.17 8.35 9.76
C ASN A 233 10.35 9.12 8.74
N GLY A 234 9.34 9.84 9.23
CA GLY A 234 8.51 10.69 8.40
C GLY A 234 7.48 9.95 7.55
N HIS A 235 7.26 8.64 7.73
CA HIS A 235 6.29 7.82 6.99
C HIS A 235 4.93 8.50 6.83
N VAL A 236 4.20 8.69 7.93
CA VAL A 236 2.90 9.40 7.95
C VAL A 236 2.98 10.81 7.38
N SER A 237 4.08 11.51 7.69
CA SER A 237 4.24 12.90 7.28
C SER A 237 4.44 13.01 5.77
N TRP A 238 5.11 12.04 5.16
CA TRP A 238 5.30 11.91 3.73
C TRP A 238 3.96 11.64 3.04
N GLU A 239 3.19 10.70 3.56
CA GLU A 239 1.93 10.27 2.95
C GLU A 239 0.85 11.31 3.06
N GLY A 240 0.73 11.95 4.22
CA GLY A 240 -0.14 13.11 4.39
C GLY A 240 0.26 14.25 3.45
N TRP A 241 1.56 14.47 3.25
CA TRP A 241 2.03 15.49 2.31
C TRP A 241 1.66 15.16 0.87
N VAL A 242 1.83 13.90 0.44
CA VAL A 242 1.46 13.48 -0.91
C VAL A 242 -0.04 13.67 -1.13
N ASP A 243 -0.88 13.28 -0.17
CA ASP A 243 -2.34 13.46 -0.25
C ASP A 243 -2.72 14.94 -0.37
N ASP A 244 -2.19 15.77 0.54
CA ASP A 244 -2.45 17.23 0.58
C ASP A 244 -2.03 17.93 -0.73
N HIS A 245 -1.03 17.40 -1.43
CA HIS A 245 -0.42 18.01 -2.61
C HIS A 245 -0.75 17.31 -3.92
N TYR A 246 -1.46 16.18 -3.89
CA TYR A 246 -1.70 15.34 -5.07
C TYR A 246 -2.29 16.14 -6.24
N ALA A 247 -3.39 16.86 -5.95
CA ALA A 247 -4.12 17.64 -6.94
C ALA A 247 -3.45 18.99 -7.25
N SER A 248 -2.97 19.71 -6.22
CA SER A 248 -2.38 21.05 -6.39
C SER A 248 -1.07 21.00 -7.17
N GLU A 249 -0.26 19.95 -6.96
CA GLU A 249 1.01 19.74 -7.66
C GLU A 249 0.90 18.94 -8.95
N LYS A 250 -0.32 18.49 -9.29
CA LYS A 250 -0.62 17.69 -10.48
C LYS A 250 0.29 16.46 -10.57
N LEU A 251 0.37 15.71 -9.48
CA LEU A 251 1.24 14.53 -9.40
C LEU A 251 0.83 13.42 -10.38
N ASN A 252 -0.41 13.48 -10.89
CA ASN A 252 -0.97 12.59 -11.91
C ASN A 252 -0.72 13.05 -13.35
N ASP A 253 0.39 13.76 -13.65
CA ASP A 253 0.68 14.26 -14.99
C ASP A 253 0.68 13.12 -16.04
N PRO A 254 -0.27 13.11 -17.01
CA PRO A 254 -0.37 12.03 -17.98
C PRO A 254 0.83 11.96 -18.92
N THR A 255 1.57 13.06 -19.11
CA THR A 255 2.80 13.07 -19.89
C THR A 255 3.91 12.30 -19.17
N ALA A 256 4.01 12.47 -17.86
CA ALA A 256 4.95 11.70 -17.04
C ALA A 256 4.61 10.20 -17.08
N VAL A 257 3.33 9.84 -16.94
CA VAL A 257 2.86 8.45 -17.07
C VAL A 257 3.19 7.86 -18.45
N ALA A 258 2.97 8.62 -19.52
CA ALA A 258 3.26 8.18 -20.89
C ALA A 258 4.75 7.88 -21.13
N ASN A 259 5.65 8.59 -20.46
CA ASN A 259 7.10 8.35 -20.54
C ASN A 259 7.55 7.08 -19.80
N LEU A 260 6.72 6.55 -18.91
CA LEU A 260 7.02 5.42 -18.04
C LEU A 260 6.35 4.13 -18.48
N ILE A 261 5.16 4.22 -19.08
CA ILE A 261 4.30 3.05 -19.32
C ILE A 261 4.97 1.96 -20.16
N SER A 262 5.84 2.33 -21.10
CA SER A 262 6.57 1.39 -21.96
C SER A 262 7.64 0.56 -21.22
N ARG A 263 8.00 0.96 -19.98
CA ARG A 263 8.92 0.20 -19.12
C ARG A 263 8.28 -1.03 -18.52
N TYR A 264 6.95 -1.08 -18.46
CA TYR A 264 6.21 -2.18 -17.85
C TYR A 264 5.69 -3.13 -18.94
N ASP A 265 6.17 -4.37 -18.91
CA ASP A 265 5.70 -5.41 -19.82
C ASP A 265 4.53 -6.20 -19.21
N PRO A 266 3.28 -5.99 -19.67
CA PRO A 266 2.10 -6.72 -19.17
C PRO A 266 2.16 -8.24 -19.33
N ALA A 267 3.11 -8.80 -20.11
CA ALA A 267 3.34 -10.25 -20.17
C ALA A 267 3.98 -10.80 -18.87
N ARG A 268 4.80 -10.00 -18.17
CA ARG A 268 5.42 -10.38 -16.89
C ARG A 268 4.40 -10.63 -15.80
N SER A 269 4.77 -11.41 -14.79
CA SER A 269 3.91 -11.63 -13.63
C SER A 269 3.65 -10.31 -12.87
N ILE A 270 2.51 -10.21 -12.19
CA ILE A 270 2.20 -9.02 -11.39
C ILE A 270 3.27 -8.75 -10.32
N ARG A 271 3.86 -9.83 -9.76
CA ARG A 271 4.94 -9.74 -8.77
C ARG A 271 6.22 -9.13 -9.33
N GLU A 272 6.61 -9.50 -10.55
CA GLU A 272 7.77 -8.91 -11.23
C GLU A 272 7.53 -7.43 -11.53
N LEU A 273 6.31 -7.06 -11.95
CA LEU A 273 5.94 -5.66 -12.20
C LEU A 273 5.99 -4.83 -10.91
N LEU A 274 5.45 -5.34 -9.81
CA LEU A 274 5.51 -4.72 -8.49
C LEU A 274 6.95 -4.57 -7.98
N THR A 275 7.77 -5.62 -8.14
CA THR A 275 9.19 -5.60 -7.77
C THR A 275 9.95 -4.54 -8.57
N GLN A 276 9.66 -4.39 -9.86
CA GLN A 276 10.28 -3.36 -10.70
C GLN A 276 9.98 -1.95 -10.18
N THR A 277 8.73 -1.64 -9.83
CA THR A 277 8.38 -0.34 -9.21
C THR A 277 9.02 -0.19 -7.84
N GLY A 278 9.08 -1.27 -7.05
CA GLY A 278 9.77 -1.29 -5.76
C GLY A 278 11.25 -0.94 -5.87
N GLN A 279 11.94 -1.37 -6.92
CA GLN A 279 13.33 -0.97 -7.18
C GLN A 279 13.48 0.53 -7.44
N VAL A 280 12.52 1.15 -8.14
CA VAL A 280 12.51 2.60 -8.35
C VAL A 280 12.34 3.30 -7.01
N ALA A 281 11.30 2.98 -6.24
CA ALA A 281 11.08 3.59 -4.93
C ALA A 281 12.25 3.39 -3.96
N TYR A 282 12.90 2.23 -3.99
CA TYR A 282 14.06 1.95 -3.15
C TYR A 282 15.25 2.86 -3.48
N ALA A 283 15.38 3.32 -4.73
CA ALA A 283 16.39 4.29 -5.15
C ALA A 283 16.10 5.73 -4.67
N HIS A 284 14.91 5.98 -4.09
CA HIS A 284 14.49 7.28 -3.59
C HIS A 284 14.24 7.29 -2.06
N PRO A 285 15.28 7.06 -1.22
CA PRO A 285 15.12 7.05 0.23
C PRO A 285 14.91 8.45 0.83
N GLU A 286 15.01 9.52 0.05
CA GLU A 286 15.03 10.89 0.60
C GLU A 286 13.82 11.23 1.49
N PRO A 287 12.57 10.79 1.19
CA PRO A 287 11.42 11.07 2.06
C PRO A 287 11.51 10.47 3.46
N LEU A 288 12.43 9.52 3.69
CA LEU A 288 12.70 8.99 5.03
C LEU A 288 13.46 9.99 5.90
N TYR A 289 14.22 10.90 5.30
CA TYR A 289 15.17 11.75 6.03
C TYR A 289 14.94 13.25 5.84
N ASP A 290 14.26 13.65 4.75
CA ASP A 290 14.04 15.04 4.39
C ASP A 290 12.55 15.34 4.22
N THR A 291 12.06 16.28 5.04
CA THR A 291 10.67 16.74 5.02
C THR A 291 10.48 18.02 4.22
N SER A 292 11.53 18.54 3.60
CA SER A 292 11.46 19.75 2.80
C SER A 292 10.53 19.57 1.60
N TYR A 293 9.73 20.61 1.33
CA TYR A 293 8.78 20.61 0.23
C TYR A 293 9.45 20.32 -1.13
N ALA A 294 10.65 20.87 -1.37
CA ALA A 294 11.36 20.68 -2.64
C ALA A 294 11.76 19.22 -2.87
N THR A 295 12.28 18.54 -1.85
CA THR A 295 12.62 17.11 -1.95
C THR A 295 11.37 16.27 -2.11
N ARG A 296 10.34 16.53 -1.30
CA ARG A 296 9.07 15.80 -1.38
C ARG A 296 8.41 15.93 -2.74
N LEU A 297 8.34 17.13 -3.29
CA LEU A 297 7.78 17.38 -4.62
C LEU A 297 8.57 16.67 -5.72
N ARG A 298 9.90 16.72 -5.67
CA ARG A 298 10.75 16.01 -6.64
C ARG A 298 10.43 14.53 -6.62
N VAL A 299 10.53 13.89 -5.45
CA VAL A 299 10.31 12.45 -5.31
C VAL A 299 8.88 12.05 -5.65
N ALA A 300 7.88 12.83 -5.26
CA ALA A 300 6.48 12.52 -5.56
C ALA A 300 6.17 12.59 -7.07
N ARG A 301 6.80 13.52 -7.79
CA ARG A 301 6.71 13.62 -9.27
C ARG A 301 7.38 12.45 -9.99
N GLU A 302 8.23 11.69 -9.32
CA GLU A 302 8.82 10.47 -9.87
C GLU A 302 7.96 9.25 -9.53
N LEU A 303 7.52 9.11 -8.28
CA LEU A 303 6.89 7.88 -7.79
C LEU A 303 5.38 7.78 -8.06
N ILE A 304 4.62 8.89 -8.08
CA ILE A 304 3.19 8.84 -8.38
C ILE A 304 2.94 8.43 -9.84
N PRO A 305 3.63 9.00 -10.85
CA PRO A 305 3.49 8.53 -12.23
C PRO A 305 3.93 7.08 -12.44
N GLU A 306 4.97 6.61 -11.72
CA GLU A 306 5.37 5.19 -11.74
C GLU A 306 4.24 4.28 -11.22
N SER A 307 3.60 4.66 -10.12
CA SER A 307 2.45 3.92 -9.57
C SER A 307 1.28 3.88 -10.55
N ILE A 308 0.89 5.02 -11.15
CA ILE A 308 -0.18 5.08 -12.15
C ILE A 308 0.17 4.22 -13.38
N ALA A 309 1.40 4.28 -13.88
CA ALA A 309 1.84 3.47 -15.01
C ALA A 309 1.78 1.96 -14.71
N LEU A 310 2.19 1.56 -13.51
CA LEU A 310 2.03 0.19 -13.04
C LEU A 310 0.55 -0.21 -12.97
N THR A 311 -0.32 0.62 -12.39
CA THR A 311 -1.77 0.36 -12.31
C THR A 311 -2.41 0.17 -13.69
N VAL A 312 -2.07 1.05 -14.66
CA VAL A 312 -2.50 0.92 -16.07
C VAL A 312 -2.07 -0.43 -16.64
N THR A 313 -0.84 -0.86 -16.36
CA THR A 313 -0.30 -2.14 -16.83
C THR A 313 -1.05 -3.31 -16.21
N VAL A 314 -1.34 -3.28 -14.90
CA VAL A 314 -2.07 -4.35 -14.20
C VAL A 314 -3.52 -4.46 -14.70
N LEU A 315 -4.21 -3.32 -14.90
CA LEU A 315 -5.53 -3.29 -15.52
C LEU A 315 -5.50 -3.85 -16.96
N THR A 316 -4.53 -3.44 -17.76
CA THR A 316 -4.35 -3.96 -19.13
C THR A 316 -4.12 -5.48 -19.12
N LYS A 317 -3.24 -5.97 -18.23
CA LYS A 317 -3.00 -7.39 -18.00
C LYS A 317 -4.26 -8.15 -17.56
N GLY A 318 -5.06 -7.53 -16.69
CA GLY A 318 -6.31 -8.09 -16.21
C GLY A 318 -7.30 -8.33 -17.35
N ALA A 319 -7.58 -7.30 -18.14
CA ALA A 319 -8.52 -7.41 -19.27
C ALA A 319 -8.04 -8.40 -20.35
N ARG A 320 -6.73 -8.44 -20.66
CA ARG A 320 -6.13 -9.42 -21.59
C ARG A 320 -6.46 -10.88 -21.22
N SER A 321 -6.62 -11.17 -19.93
CA SER A 321 -6.93 -12.53 -19.46
C SER A 321 -8.30 -13.04 -19.96
N PHE A 322 -9.15 -12.15 -20.47
CA PHE A 322 -10.49 -12.44 -20.97
C PHE A 322 -10.63 -12.19 -22.48
N ASN A 323 -9.94 -11.21 -23.04
CA ASN A 323 -9.98 -10.93 -24.48
C ASN A 323 -9.39 -12.07 -25.33
N ALA A 324 -8.42 -12.84 -24.79
CA ALA A 324 -7.87 -14.01 -25.48
C ALA A 324 -8.87 -15.19 -25.59
N ARG A 325 -9.94 -15.20 -24.77
CA ARG A 325 -10.93 -16.29 -24.75
C ARG A 325 -12.02 -16.16 -25.82
N GLU A 326 -12.14 -15.02 -26.50
CA GLU A 326 -13.08 -14.84 -27.62
C GLU A 326 -12.51 -15.29 -28.98
N SER A 327 -11.28 -15.84 -29.00
CA SER A 327 -10.58 -16.27 -30.22
C SER A 327 -10.41 -17.79 -30.38
N LEU A 328 -11.14 -18.59 -29.60
CA LEU A 328 -11.24 -20.05 -29.70
C LEU A 328 -12.70 -20.51 -29.79
#